data_AF-G0UZ07-F1
#
_entry.id   AF-G0UZ07-F1
#
_cell.length_a   1.000
_cell.length_b   1.000
_cell.length_c   1.000
_cell.angle_alpha   90.00
_cell.angle_beta   90.00
_cell.angle_gamma   90.00
#
_symmetry.space_group_name_H-M   'P 1'
#
loop_
_entity.id
_entity.type
_entity.pdbx_description
1 polymer ?
#
loop_
_entity_poly.entity_id
_entity_poly.type
_entity_poly.pdbx_seq_one_letter_code
_entity_poly.pdbx_strand_id
1 'polypeptide(L)'
;MRCTTFLRKISKIPTQSLVPADTLRYHPRYSVPHKMTLSRTFDVVNEDNRYISLRLILEKLSGHVGRRQYKMLCNLERHFEKLKAEGVDWHDLKWLSREELSDLFDKVLLLTPTERAAFLPAIEAKVCGVLRQTDSRHSSVVCMNRGDVTQGWRCGRNGHTSDVYFEGKAKANTAALQLCRRSSLRSGERSGVPVEVRSQPDFFSRRPFEHSLSPRVWSTRENPTFQVSVNGYEFRVHHEDPRVAPQIVHVAEEWELHASVTKQVIWEMLEMYAVERDAQPLDLRPGEMGDPDNPSAYSSAFNIQVEFTSTGGTSKPTVVEQRIMCADGKEVPWFREPVPQLFSGGVPVILPFAPSVIVQSTFRQVARSSPAGVERQLLQPVVDISCLLHPSVCFWWNAENEHRCIDHIVDYAKRIPFALPFNLYFRVDPTRVMRGSPEISKEMERRRCEKAHFFDLRSYGRTS
;
A
#
# COMPACT_ATOMS: atom_id res chain seq x y z
N MET A 1 37.37 -67.07 -32.25
CA MET A 1 37.70 -65.64 -32.03
C MET A 1 36.42 -64.83 -32.12
N ARG A 2 35.97 -64.22 -31.02
CA ARG A 2 34.86 -63.25 -31.00
C ARG A 2 35.43 -61.93 -30.48
N CYS A 3 35.74 -61.01 -31.38
CA CYS A 3 36.14 -59.65 -31.01
C CYS A 3 34.89 -58.88 -30.58
N THR A 4 34.71 -58.71 -29.27
CA THR A 4 33.71 -57.77 -28.72
C THR A 4 34.22 -56.35 -28.92
N THR A 5 33.69 -55.66 -29.93
CA THR A 5 33.88 -54.23 -30.15
C THR A 5 33.20 -53.46 -29.03
N PHE A 6 33.98 -52.83 -28.14
CA PHE A 6 33.47 -51.87 -27.17
C PHE A 6 32.97 -50.61 -27.89
N LEU A 7 31.66 -50.56 -28.16
CA LEU A 7 31.01 -49.35 -28.65
C LEU A 7 30.95 -48.31 -27.52
N ARG A 8 31.77 -47.26 -27.60
CA ARG A 8 31.70 -46.11 -26.69
C ARG A 8 30.52 -45.22 -27.08
N LYS A 9 29.57 -45.01 -26.16
CA LYS A 9 28.45 -44.10 -26.36
C LYS A 9 28.94 -42.65 -26.37
N ILE A 10 28.76 -41.95 -27.49
CA ILE A 10 29.02 -40.52 -27.62
C ILE A 10 27.74 -39.77 -27.21
N SER A 11 27.76 -39.11 -26.06
CA SER A 11 26.65 -38.27 -25.61
C SER A 11 26.73 -36.88 -26.26
N LYS A 12 25.61 -36.39 -26.78
CA LYS A 12 25.51 -35.02 -27.30
C LYS A 12 25.49 -34.01 -26.14
N ILE A 13 26.13 -32.86 -26.32
CA ILE A 13 26.02 -31.75 -25.36
C ILE A 13 24.60 -31.17 -25.48
N PRO A 14 23.84 -31.08 -24.38
CA PRO A 14 22.50 -30.53 -24.42
C PRO A 14 22.59 -29.03 -24.74
N THR A 15 22.07 -28.64 -25.89
CA THR A 15 21.92 -27.25 -26.29
C THR A 15 20.44 -26.92 -26.46
N GLN A 16 20.10 -25.65 -26.29
CA GLN A 16 18.76 -25.15 -26.55
C GLN A 16 18.71 -24.58 -27.98
N SER A 17 17.58 -24.77 -28.68
CA SER A 17 17.37 -24.19 -30.01
C SER A 17 17.18 -22.68 -29.97
N LEU A 18 16.62 -22.16 -28.88
CA LEU A 18 16.38 -20.73 -28.65
C LEU A 18 17.01 -20.33 -27.32
N VAL A 19 18.00 -19.44 -27.37
CA VAL A 19 18.80 -19.01 -26.22
C VAL A 19 18.63 -17.50 -26.03
N PRO A 20 18.11 -17.03 -24.88
CA PRO A 20 17.99 -15.59 -24.60
C PRO A 20 19.37 -14.93 -24.53
N ALA A 21 19.51 -13.73 -25.10
CA ALA A 21 20.80 -13.04 -25.16
C ALA A 21 21.45 -12.78 -23.79
N ASP A 22 20.66 -12.63 -22.71
CA ASP A 22 21.18 -12.45 -21.34
C ASP A 22 21.95 -13.68 -20.83
N THR A 23 21.62 -14.88 -21.31
CA THR A 23 22.34 -16.12 -20.97
C THR A 23 23.70 -16.23 -21.66
N LEU A 24 23.94 -15.43 -22.72
CA LEU A 24 25.23 -15.32 -23.40
C LEU A 24 26.19 -14.37 -22.65
N ARG A 25 25.77 -13.81 -21.50
CA ARG A 25 26.62 -12.94 -20.70
C ARG A 25 27.78 -13.73 -20.12
N TYR A 26 28.98 -13.20 -20.31
CA TYR A 26 30.19 -13.79 -19.75
C TYR A 26 30.19 -13.75 -18.21
N HIS A 27 30.53 -14.88 -17.60
CA HIS A 27 30.91 -14.98 -16.19
C HIS A 27 32.22 -15.77 -16.13
N PRO A 28 33.24 -15.35 -15.36
CA PRO A 28 34.56 -15.98 -15.37
C PRO A 28 34.53 -17.46 -14.97
N ARG A 29 33.54 -17.85 -14.16
CA ARG A 29 33.32 -19.25 -13.74
C ARG A 29 32.23 -19.99 -14.53
N TYR A 30 31.64 -19.36 -15.55
CA TYR A 30 30.46 -19.88 -16.27
C TYR A 30 29.33 -20.36 -15.34
N SER A 31 29.16 -19.65 -14.21
CA SER A 31 28.20 -19.94 -13.15
C SER A 31 27.32 -18.71 -12.89
N VAL A 32 26.25 -18.87 -12.11
CA VAL A 32 25.43 -17.74 -11.67
C VAL A 32 26.28 -16.82 -10.77
N PRO A 33 26.34 -15.50 -11.05
CA PRO A 33 27.06 -14.56 -10.18
C PRO A 33 26.40 -14.47 -8.80
N HIS A 34 27.22 -14.31 -7.77
CA HIS A 34 26.72 -14.05 -6.42
C HIS A 34 26.01 -12.69 -6.36
N LYS A 35 24.85 -12.64 -5.71
CA LYS A 35 24.11 -11.40 -5.46
C LYS A 35 24.20 -11.07 -3.97
N MET A 36 25.03 -10.09 -3.63
CA MET A 36 25.13 -9.59 -2.27
C MET A 36 23.90 -8.75 -1.93
N THR A 37 23.40 -8.90 -0.70
CA THR A 37 22.37 -8.01 -0.18
C THR A 37 22.91 -6.59 -0.06
N LEU A 38 22.04 -5.59 -0.26
CA LEU A 38 22.41 -4.18 -0.11
C LEU A 38 22.72 -3.84 1.36
N SER A 39 23.47 -2.75 1.59
CA SER A 39 23.80 -2.26 2.93
C SER A 39 22.60 -1.96 3.80
N ARG A 40 22.82 -1.96 5.13
CA ARG A 40 21.77 -1.68 6.13
C ARG A 40 21.18 -0.27 6.01
N THR A 41 21.92 0.65 5.40
CA THR A 41 21.45 2.00 5.05
C THR A 41 20.23 2.01 4.13
N PHE A 42 19.92 0.88 3.49
CA PHE A 42 18.78 0.71 2.59
C PHE A 42 17.65 -0.13 3.21
N ASP A 43 17.74 -0.50 4.50
CA ASP A 43 16.69 -1.28 5.17
C ASP A 43 15.39 -0.47 5.33
N VAL A 44 15.53 0.85 5.55
CA VAL A 44 14.42 1.81 5.63
C VAL A 44 14.64 2.89 4.59
N VAL A 45 13.60 3.24 3.84
CA VAL A 45 13.64 4.38 2.91
C VAL A 45 13.52 5.69 3.70
N ASN A 46 14.44 6.62 3.48
CA ASN A 46 14.50 7.93 4.13
C ASN A 46 14.88 9.04 3.13
N GLU A 47 14.88 10.30 3.57
CA GLU A 47 15.28 11.44 2.73
C GLU A 47 16.74 11.36 2.25
N ASP A 48 17.61 10.64 2.97
CA ASP A 48 19.01 10.50 2.56
C ASP A 48 19.18 9.53 1.38
N ASN A 49 18.34 8.49 1.31
CA ASN A 49 18.52 7.40 0.35
C ASN A 49 17.51 7.39 -0.81
N ARG A 50 16.35 8.05 -0.69
CA ARG A 50 15.29 8.01 -1.72
C ARG A 50 15.72 8.56 -3.08
N TYR A 51 16.63 9.54 -3.10
CA TYR A 51 17.10 10.20 -4.33
C TYR A 51 18.27 9.46 -5.03
N ILE A 52 18.76 8.34 -4.49
CA ILE A 52 19.93 7.65 -5.04
C ILE A 52 19.68 7.15 -6.46
N SER A 53 18.47 6.66 -6.75
CA SER A 53 18.09 6.23 -8.10
C SER A 53 18.12 7.39 -9.10
N LEU A 54 17.58 8.54 -8.72
CA LEU A 54 17.62 9.77 -9.51
C LEU A 54 19.05 10.18 -9.83
N ARG A 55 19.92 10.24 -8.80
CA ARG A 55 21.33 10.60 -8.96
C ARG A 55 22.03 9.69 -9.97
N LEU A 56 21.90 8.38 -9.81
CA LEU A 56 22.53 7.38 -10.69
C LEU A 56 22.01 7.45 -12.13
N ILE A 57 20.73 7.79 -12.33
CA ILE A 57 20.16 7.95 -13.67
C ILE A 57 20.72 9.20 -14.34
N LEU A 58 20.75 10.34 -13.64
CA LEU A 58 21.32 11.59 -14.17
C LEU A 58 22.81 11.45 -14.50
N GLU A 59 23.56 10.74 -13.65
CA GLU A 59 24.98 10.41 -13.88
C GLU A 59 25.16 9.57 -15.15
N LYS A 60 24.36 8.50 -15.33
CA LYS A 60 24.43 7.66 -16.54
C LYS A 60 24.03 8.40 -17.82
N LEU A 61 23.11 9.36 -17.73
CA LEU A 61 22.71 10.20 -18.87
C LEU A 61 23.73 11.31 -19.20
N SER A 62 24.62 11.64 -18.25
CA SER A 62 25.68 12.64 -18.41
C SER A 62 27.06 12.03 -18.69
N GLY A 63 27.19 10.71 -18.50
CA GLY A 63 28.42 9.95 -18.66
C GLY A 63 28.83 9.64 -20.10
N HIS A 64 29.56 8.55 -20.27
CA HIS A 64 29.96 8.02 -21.57
C HIS A 64 29.05 6.86 -21.97
N VAL A 65 28.63 6.82 -23.25
CA VAL A 65 27.64 5.87 -23.75
C VAL A 65 28.23 4.94 -24.80
N GLY A 66 27.95 3.64 -24.64
CA GLY A 66 28.30 2.60 -25.61
C GLY A 66 29.76 2.17 -25.59
N ARG A 67 30.11 1.20 -26.45
CA ARG A 67 31.47 0.65 -26.53
C ARG A 67 32.52 1.68 -26.95
N ARG A 68 32.11 2.64 -27.79
CA ARG A 68 32.97 3.75 -28.25
C ARG A 68 33.11 4.88 -27.22
N GLN A 69 32.48 4.76 -26.05
CA GLN A 69 32.56 5.73 -24.96
C GLN A 69 32.24 7.16 -25.42
N TYR A 70 31.10 7.34 -26.10
CA TYR A 70 30.70 8.67 -26.54
C TYR A 70 30.30 9.52 -25.35
N LYS A 71 30.99 10.64 -25.14
CA LYS A 71 30.67 11.56 -24.05
C LYS A 71 29.36 12.30 -24.34
N MET A 72 28.42 12.22 -23.40
CA MET A 72 27.24 13.07 -23.40
C MET A 72 27.65 14.50 -23.05
N LEU A 73 27.34 15.46 -23.94
CA LEU A 73 27.72 16.87 -23.76
C LEU A 73 26.83 17.60 -22.76
N CYS A 74 25.58 17.16 -22.61
CA CYS A 74 24.65 17.72 -21.63
C CYS A 74 24.94 17.12 -20.25
N ASN A 75 25.25 17.96 -19.27
CA ASN A 75 25.43 17.54 -17.89
C ASN A 75 24.15 17.73 -17.09
N LEU A 76 23.39 16.66 -16.92
CA LEU A 76 22.14 16.65 -16.16
C LEU A 76 22.35 16.53 -14.64
N GLU A 77 23.55 16.16 -14.18
CA GLU A 77 23.85 16.05 -12.74
C GLU A 77 23.71 17.39 -12.01
N ARG A 78 23.93 18.51 -12.71
CA ARG A 78 23.79 19.87 -12.15
C ARG A 78 22.37 20.18 -11.64
N HIS A 79 21.37 19.44 -12.11
CA HIS A 79 19.96 19.62 -11.75
C HIS A 79 19.54 18.76 -10.55
N PHE A 80 20.41 17.87 -10.06
CA PHE A 80 20.11 16.95 -8.96
C PHE A 80 19.75 17.69 -7.67
N GLU A 81 20.55 18.66 -7.24
CA GLU A 81 20.29 19.38 -5.99
C GLU A 81 18.99 20.20 -6.05
N LYS A 82 18.63 20.73 -7.22
CA LYS A 82 17.35 21.42 -7.41
C LYS A 82 16.16 20.46 -7.28
N LEU A 83 16.22 19.30 -7.94
CA LEU A 83 15.18 18.26 -7.82
C LEU A 83 15.05 17.77 -6.38
N LYS A 84 16.17 17.58 -5.68
CA LYS A 84 16.20 17.21 -4.27
C LYS A 84 15.59 18.30 -3.38
N ALA A 85 15.90 19.58 -3.63
CA ALA A 85 15.35 20.70 -2.88
C ALA A 85 13.83 20.84 -3.03
N GLU A 86 13.30 20.58 -4.23
CA GLU A 86 11.84 20.49 -4.46
C GLU A 86 11.19 19.25 -3.84
N GLY A 87 11.98 18.32 -3.31
CA GLY A 87 11.48 17.09 -2.74
C GLY A 87 10.89 16.16 -3.80
N VAL A 88 11.38 16.20 -5.04
CA VAL A 88 10.92 15.35 -6.14
C VAL A 88 11.97 14.26 -6.39
N ASP A 89 11.59 13.00 -6.21
CA ASP A 89 12.46 11.87 -6.56
C ASP A 89 12.20 11.31 -7.96
N TRP A 90 12.96 10.28 -8.36
CA TRP A 90 12.79 9.64 -9.67
C TRP A 90 11.42 8.97 -9.84
N HIS A 91 10.87 8.42 -8.77
CA HIS A 91 9.59 7.72 -8.80
C HIS A 91 8.43 8.70 -8.87
N ASP A 92 8.54 9.85 -8.21
CA ASP A 92 7.61 10.98 -8.28
C ASP A 92 7.59 11.61 -9.68
N LEU A 93 8.77 11.82 -10.30
CA LEU A 93 8.89 12.36 -11.67
C LEU A 93 8.06 11.57 -12.69
N LYS A 94 7.91 10.26 -12.49
CA LYS A 94 7.14 9.41 -13.40
C LYS A 94 5.63 9.60 -13.27
N TRP A 95 5.15 10.11 -12.14
CA TRP A 95 3.75 10.38 -11.86
C TRP A 95 3.29 11.78 -12.26
N LEU A 96 4.22 12.67 -12.56
CA LEU A 96 3.88 14.02 -13.02
C LEU A 96 3.18 13.96 -14.39
N SER A 97 2.13 14.76 -14.53
CA SER A 97 1.45 14.96 -15.82
C SER A 97 2.37 15.68 -16.81
N ARG A 98 1.95 15.73 -18.08
CA ARG A 98 2.71 16.44 -19.11
C ARG A 98 2.84 17.93 -18.80
N GLU A 99 1.78 18.54 -18.29
CA GLU A 99 1.71 19.94 -17.91
C GLU A 99 2.61 20.21 -16.70
N GLU A 100 2.53 19.36 -15.67
CA GLU A 100 3.38 19.43 -14.48
C GLU A 100 4.88 19.27 -14.85
N LEU A 101 5.20 18.38 -15.79
CA LEU A 101 6.57 18.21 -16.29
C LEU A 101 7.06 19.41 -17.09
N SER A 102 6.21 20.03 -17.92
CA SER A 102 6.60 21.25 -18.64
C SER A 102 6.91 22.37 -17.65
N ASP A 103 6.04 22.57 -16.66
CA ASP A 103 6.24 23.57 -15.62
C ASP A 103 7.52 23.31 -14.81
N LEU A 104 7.79 22.06 -14.44
CA LEU A 104 9.04 21.69 -13.75
C LEU A 104 10.27 21.98 -14.62
N PHE A 105 10.22 21.67 -15.91
CA PHE A 105 11.34 21.88 -16.83
C PHE A 105 11.58 23.35 -17.16
N ASP A 106 10.50 24.12 -17.33
CA ASP A 106 10.54 25.50 -17.80
C ASP A 106 10.73 26.50 -16.64
N LYS A 107 10.12 26.28 -15.47
CA LYS A 107 10.11 27.25 -14.37
C LYS A 107 11.16 26.95 -13.30
N VAL A 108 11.34 25.67 -12.96
CA VAL A 108 12.18 25.27 -11.81
C VAL A 108 13.58 24.87 -12.26
N LEU A 109 13.67 23.87 -13.13
CA LEU A 109 14.96 23.31 -13.56
C LEU A 109 15.63 24.20 -14.61
N LEU A 110 14.85 24.94 -15.40
CA LEU A 110 15.30 25.76 -16.52
C LEU A 110 16.14 24.91 -17.50
N LEU A 111 15.60 23.75 -17.88
CA LEU A 111 16.29 22.81 -18.79
C LEU A 111 16.35 23.39 -20.19
N THR A 112 17.55 23.34 -20.80
CA THR A 112 17.68 23.66 -22.23
C THR A 112 16.97 22.61 -23.09
N PRO A 113 16.65 22.92 -24.37
CA PRO A 113 16.02 21.96 -25.27
C PRO A 113 16.85 20.67 -25.45
N THR A 114 18.18 20.78 -25.46
CA THR A 114 19.09 19.62 -25.60
C THR A 114 19.14 18.77 -24.33
N GLU A 115 19.13 19.40 -23.16
CA GLU A 115 19.03 18.69 -21.88
C GLU A 115 17.71 17.97 -21.73
N ARG A 116 16.61 18.64 -22.11
CA ARG A 116 15.28 18.04 -22.14
C ARG A 116 15.26 16.82 -23.08
N ALA A 117 15.83 16.93 -24.27
CA ALA A 117 15.93 15.81 -25.22
C ALA A 117 16.76 14.65 -24.69
N ALA A 118 17.82 14.91 -23.92
CA ALA A 118 18.63 13.86 -23.28
C ALA A 118 17.91 13.19 -22.10
N PHE A 119 17.06 13.93 -21.37
CA PHE A 119 16.35 13.43 -20.20
C PHE A 119 15.04 12.69 -20.52
N LEU A 120 14.31 13.17 -21.53
CA LEU A 120 13.01 12.62 -21.94
C LEU A 120 13.00 11.10 -22.20
N PRO A 121 14.00 10.48 -22.85
CA PRO A 121 13.99 9.03 -23.08
C PRO A 121 13.86 8.20 -21.81
N ALA A 122 14.44 8.65 -20.69
CA ALA A 122 14.34 7.95 -19.41
C ALA A 122 12.94 8.09 -18.80
N ILE A 123 12.32 9.26 -18.93
CA ILE A 123 10.97 9.56 -18.44
C ILE A 123 9.92 8.85 -19.30
N GLU A 124 10.08 8.88 -20.62
CA GLU A 124 9.19 8.23 -21.59
C GLU A 124 9.18 6.71 -21.41
N ALA A 125 10.35 6.11 -21.23
CA ALA A 125 10.46 4.69 -20.89
C ALA A 125 9.96 4.36 -19.48
N LYS A 126 9.66 5.38 -18.66
CA LYS A 126 9.26 5.28 -17.25
C LYS A 126 10.16 4.30 -16.49
N VAL A 127 11.48 4.49 -16.60
CA VAL A 127 12.49 3.55 -16.07
C VAL A 127 12.18 3.17 -14.62
N CYS A 128 12.23 1.88 -14.30
CA CYS A 128 11.80 1.33 -13.00
C CYS A 128 12.44 2.05 -11.80
N GLY A 129 13.75 2.33 -11.86
CA GLY A 129 14.44 3.14 -10.84
C GLY A 129 14.84 2.39 -9.57
N VAL A 130 14.61 1.07 -9.48
CA VAL A 130 15.00 0.27 -8.31
C VAL A 130 16.49 -0.05 -8.33
N LEU A 131 17.18 0.14 -7.20
CA LEU A 131 18.58 -0.24 -7.03
C LEU A 131 18.70 -1.77 -6.91
N ARG A 132 19.47 -2.39 -7.80
CA ARG A 132 19.61 -3.84 -7.90
C ARG A 132 20.70 -4.39 -7.00
N GLN A 133 20.56 -5.64 -6.58
CA GLN A 133 21.64 -6.38 -5.95
C GLN A 133 22.74 -6.70 -6.97
N THR A 134 23.99 -6.59 -6.53
CA THR A 134 25.20 -6.79 -7.34
C THR A 134 26.15 -7.76 -6.64
N ASP A 135 27.26 -8.08 -7.29
CA ASP A 135 28.38 -8.82 -6.72
C ASP A 135 29.12 -8.03 -5.62
N SER A 136 28.97 -6.70 -5.59
CA SER A 136 29.49 -5.83 -4.54
C SER A 136 28.41 -5.30 -3.58
N ARG A 137 28.83 -4.86 -2.38
CA ARG A 137 27.96 -4.25 -1.36
C ARG A 137 27.45 -2.86 -1.74
N HIS A 138 28.25 -2.09 -2.49
CA HIS A 138 27.87 -0.77 -3.02
C HIS A 138 27.38 -0.92 -4.45
N SER A 139 26.05 -1.00 -4.61
CA SER A 139 25.43 -1.08 -5.93
C SER A 139 25.27 0.31 -6.56
N SER A 140 25.64 0.41 -7.84
CA SER A 140 25.33 1.54 -8.74
C SER A 140 24.43 1.12 -9.91
N VAL A 141 23.80 -0.06 -9.78
CA VAL A 141 23.02 -0.69 -10.85
C VAL A 141 21.55 -0.43 -10.61
N VAL A 142 20.96 0.40 -11.47
CA VAL A 142 19.52 0.67 -11.47
C VAL A 142 18.82 -0.25 -12.48
N CYS A 143 17.61 -0.70 -12.14
CA CYS A 143 16.77 -1.47 -13.05
C CYS A 143 16.28 -0.59 -14.22
N MET A 144 16.75 -0.87 -15.43
CA MET A 144 16.42 -0.14 -16.66
C MET A 144 15.16 -0.66 -17.39
N ASN A 145 14.46 -1.65 -16.83
CA ASN A 145 13.19 -2.11 -17.40
C ASN A 145 12.16 -0.98 -17.41
N ARG A 146 11.30 -0.98 -18.43
CA ARG A 146 10.15 -0.07 -18.50
C ARG A 146 9.20 -0.31 -17.33
N GLY A 147 8.73 0.77 -16.71
CA GLY A 147 7.75 0.72 -15.64
C GLY A 147 6.34 0.48 -16.18
N ASP A 148 5.53 -0.19 -15.38
CA ASP A 148 4.09 -0.35 -15.60
C ASP A 148 3.33 0.49 -14.56
N VAL A 149 2.30 1.19 -15.00
CA VAL A 149 1.45 2.03 -14.14
C VAL A 149 0.81 1.20 -13.02
N THR A 150 0.40 -0.05 -13.30
CA THR A 150 -0.24 -0.95 -12.32
C THR A 150 0.68 -1.29 -11.14
N GLN A 151 1.99 -1.14 -11.34
CA GLN A 151 3.03 -1.40 -10.35
C GLN A 151 3.69 -0.09 -9.87
N GLY A 152 3.00 1.05 -9.96
CA GLY A 152 3.54 2.35 -9.55
C GLY A 152 4.77 2.76 -10.35
N TRP A 153 4.75 2.51 -11.66
CA TRP A 153 5.86 2.68 -12.59
C TRP A 153 7.12 1.90 -12.21
N ARG A 154 6.96 0.81 -11.45
CA ARG A 154 7.96 -0.25 -11.32
C ARG A 154 7.74 -1.30 -12.40
N CYS A 155 8.74 -2.14 -12.67
CA CYS A 155 8.65 -3.09 -13.77
C CYS A 155 7.90 -4.40 -13.44
N GLY A 156 7.48 -4.64 -12.19
CA GLY A 156 6.83 -5.88 -11.74
C GLY A 156 7.77 -7.10 -11.62
N ARG A 157 8.88 -7.10 -12.36
CA ARG A 157 9.88 -8.19 -12.35
C ARG A 157 10.78 -8.13 -11.11
N ASN A 158 11.26 -9.30 -10.66
CA ASN A 158 12.19 -9.45 -9.53
C ASN A 158 11.70 -8.79 -8.23
N GLY A 159 10.38 -8.79 -7.98
CA GLY A 159 9.81 -8.18 -6.78
C GLY A 159 9.72 -6.65 -6.81
N HIS A 160 10.06 -5.99 -7.94
CA HIS A 160 9.94 -4.55 -8.09
C HIS A 160 8.47 -4.13 -8.24
N THR A 161 7.79 -3.94 -7.11
CA THR A 161 6.35 -3.64 -7.03
C THR A 161 6.13 -2.34 -6.29
N SER A 162 5.20 -1.50 -6.77
CA SER A 162 4.81 -0.18 -6.23
C SER A 162 5.92 0.60 -5.52
N ASP A 163 6.03 0.44 -4.20
CA ASP A 163 6.83 1.28 -3.32
C ASP A 163 8.23 0.70 -3.01
N VAL A 164 8.67 -0.31 -3.76
CA VAL A 164 10.05 -0.82 -3.63
C VAL A 164 11.04 0.17 -4.24
N TYR A 165 12.03 0.61 -3.45
CA TYR A 165 13.15 1.46 -3.89
C TYR A 165 14.44 0.66 -4.08
N PHE A 166 14.63 -0.39 -3.27
CA PHE A 166 15.86 -1.17 -3.23
C PHE A 166 15.54 -2.67 -3.28
N GLU A 167 16.24 -3.42 -4.13
CA GLU A 167 15.98 -4.86 -4.35
C GLU A 167 16.30 -5.69 -3.09
N GLY A 168 15.29 -6.42 -2.60
CA GLY A 168 15.40 -7.24 -1.39
C GLY A 168 15.36 -6.45 -0.07
N LYS A 169 14.81 -5.23 -0.09
CA LYS A 169 14.56 -4.40 1.10
C LYS A 169 13.08 -4.09 1.28
N ALA A 170 12.73 -3.51 2.43
CA ALA A 170 11.37 -3.11 2.72
C ALA A 170 10.86 -2.06 1.72
N LYS A 171 9.55 -2.03 1.54
CA LYS A 171 8.87 -0.98 0.76
C LYS A 171 8.99 0.36 1.46
N ALA A 172 8.94 1.44 0.70
CA ALA A 172 8.85 2.77 1.26
C ALA A 172 7.53 2.92 2.04
N ASN A 173 7.63 3.42 3.26
CA ASN A 173 6.46 3.84 4.01
C ASN A 173 6.03 5.22 3.50
N THR A 174 5.04 5.23 2.60
CA THR A 174 4.53 6.44 1.96
C THR A 174 3.98 7.46 2.96
N ALA A 175 3.45 7.00 4.10
CA ALA A 175 2.97 7.86 5.18
C ALA A 175 4.12 8.51 5.97
N ALA A 176 5.18 7.76 6.26
CA ALA A 176 6.34 8.30 6.99
C ALA A 176 7.14 9.32 6.17
N LEU A 177 7.19 9.15 4.85
CA LEU A 177 7.97 10.00 3.95
C LEU A 177 7.13 11.08 3.25
N GLN A 178 5.82 11.12 3.49
CA GLN A 178 4.88 11.96 2.75
C GLN A 178 5.08 11.82 1.22
N LEU A 179 5.44 10.63 0.73
CA LEU A 179 5.67 10.36 -0.70
C LEU A 179 4.37 10.50 -1.51
N CYS A 180 3.22 10.43 -0.84
CA CYS A 180 1.98 10.92 -1.42
C CYS A 180 2.08 12.45 -1.61
N ARG A 181 2.41 12.87 -2.84
CA ARG A 181 1.89 14.11 -3.45
C ARG A 181 2.52 15.42 -2.94
N ARG A 182 3.85 15.47 -2.84
CA ARG A 182 4.60 16.74 -2.67
C ARG A 182 4.93 17.45 -3.99
N SER A 183 4.04 17.48 -4.99
CA SER A 183 4.21 18.52 -6.00
C SER A 183 3.67 19.82 -5.41
N SER A 184 4.56 20.81 -5.22
CA SER A 184 4.19 22.21 -4.94
C SER A 184 3.20 22.77 -5.98
N LEU A 185 3.08 22.11 -7.13
CA LEU A 185 2.11 22.36 -8.20
C LEU A 185 0.66 21.92 -7.89
N ARG A 186 0.43 21.05 -6.89
CA ARG A 186 -0.92 20.55 -6.52
C ARG A 186 -1.57 21.29 -5.35
N SER A 187 -0.81 22.19 -4.72
CA SER A 187 -1.33 23.23 -3.82
C SER A 187 -1.47 24.52 -4.62
N GLY A 188 -2.70 25.00 -4.77
CA GLY A 188 -2.97 26.25 -5.48
C GLY A 188 -4.08 27.03 -4.80
N GLU A 189 -4.03 28.35 -4.91
CA GLU A 189 -5.08 29.22 -4.40
C GLU A 189 -6.22 29.28 -5.43
N ARG A 190 -7.42 28.83 -5.07
CA ARG A 190 -8.62 28.94 -5.90
C ARG A 190 -9.63 29.80 -5.15
N SER A 191 -10.01 30.93 -5.74
CA SER A 191 -10.94 31.88 -5.13
C SER A 191 -10.50 32.40 -3.75
N GLY A 192 -9.19 32.61 -3.54
CA GLY A 192 -8.64 33.09 -2.27
C GLY A 192 -8.52 32.05 -1.16
N VAL A 193 -8.70 30.76 -1.48
CA VAL A 193 -8.58 29.64 -0.55
C VAL A 193 -7.46 28.70 -1.01
N PRO A 194 -6.51 28.31 -0.14
CA PRO A 194 -5.51 27.31 -0.48
C PRO A 194 -6.19 25.94 -0.61
N VAL A 195 -6.18 25.39 -1.83
CA VAL A 195 -6.76 24.09 -2.17
C VAL A 195 -5.64 23.10 -2.48
N GLU A 196 -5.64 21.97 -1.78
CA GLU A 196 -4.77 20.82 -2.06
C GLU A 196 -5.54 19.80 -2.91
N VAL A 197 -5.12 19.61 -4.16
CA VAL A 197 -5.77 18.68 -5.09
C VAL A 197 -5.16 17.29 -4.95
N ARG A 198 -5.99 16.34 -4.54
CA ARG A 198 -5.65 14.93 -4.35
C ARG A 198 -6.04 14.11 -5.58
N SER A 199 -5.12 13.30 -6.11
CA SER A 199 -5.48 12.31 -7.13
C SER A 199 -6.42 11.24 -6.56
N GLN A 200 -7.26 10.67 -7.42
CA GLN A 200 -8.11 9.53 -7.07
C GLN A 200 -7.24 8.32 -6.68
N PRO A 201 -7.64 7.50 -5.69
CA PRO A 201 -6.94 6.26 -5.39
C PRO A 201 -6.99 5.30 -6.58
N ASP A 202 -5.87 4.62 -6.86
CA ASP A 202 -5.81 3.59 -7.89
C ASP A 202 -6.30 2.24 -7.32
N PHE A 203 -7.55 1.89 -7.68
CA PHE A 203 -8.22 0.64 -7.32
C PHE A 203 -8.02 -0.48 -8.33
N PHE A 204 -7.23 -0.30 -9.40
CA PHE A 204 -7.02 -1.37 -10.37
C PHE A 204 -6.41 -2.58 -9.65
N SER A 205 -7.12 -3.71 -9.74
CA SER A 205 -6.64 -4.99 -9.24
C SER A 205 -5.33 -5.30 -9.95
N ARG A 206 -4.23 -5.41 -9.18
CA ARG A 206 -2.95 -5.82 -9.76
C ARG A 206 -3.15 -7.16 -10.45
N ARG A 207 -2.33 -7.40 -11.47
CA ARG A 207 -2.19 -8.76 -12.02
C ARG A 207 -1.88 -9.76 -10.88
N PRO A 208 -2.40 -10.99 -10.99
CA PRO A 208 -2.12 -12.05 -10.03
C PRO A 208 -0.62 -12.18 -9.75
N PHE A 209 -0.29 -12.55 -8.52
CA PHE A 209 1.07 -12.76 -8.05
C PHE A 209 1.86 -13.65 -9.04
N GLU A 210 2.79 -13.08 -9.81
CA GLU A 210 3.72 -13.85 -10.67
C GLU A 210 4.83 -14.47 -9.79
N HIS A 211 4.47 -15.43 -8.94
CA HIS A 211 5.43 -16.42 -8.49
C HIS A 211 5.13 -17.71 -9.26
N SER A 212 6.17 -18.28 -9.86
CA SER A 212 6.17 -19.67 -10.34
C SER A 212 6.09 -20.60 -9.12
N LEU A 213 4.94 -20.64 -8.48
CA LEU A 213 4.62 -21.60 -7.44
C LEU A 213 3.40 -22.34 -7.94
N SER A 214 3.50 -23.66 -7.97
CA SER A 214 2.38 -24.56 -8.24
C SER A 214 1.24 -24.18 -7.30
N PRO A 215 0.14 -23.58 -7.80
CA PRO A 215 -1.07 -23.42 -7.00
C PRO A 215 -1.44 -24.78 -6.43
N ARG A 216 -2.08 -24.83 -5.26
CA ARG A 216 -2.66 -26.08 -4.78
C ARG A 216 -3.44 -26.73 -5.92
N VAL A 217 -3.09 -27.98 -6.17
CA VAL A 217 -3.57 -28.84 -7.24
C VAL A 217 -5.10 -28.72 -7.37
N TRP A 218 -5.56 -28.24 -8.53
CA TRP A 218 -6.90 -28.45 -9.10
C TRP A 218 -8.16 -27.86 -8.41
N SER A 219 -8.15 -26.59 -8.00
CA SER A 219 -9.39 -25.79 -7.89
C SER A 219 -9.48 -24.82 -9.07
N THR A 220 -10.37 -25.08 -10.03
CA THR A 220 -10.80 -24.04 -10.97
C THR A 220 -11.58 -22.96 -10.20
N ARG A 221 -11.62 -21.72 -10.68
CA ARG A 221 -12.49 -20.66 -10.11
C ARG A 221 -13.96 -21.10 -9.94
N GLU A 222 -14.37 -22.10 -10.70
CA GLU A 222 -15.70 -22.71 -10.68
C GLU A 222 -15.95 -23.60 -9.44
N ASN A 223 -14.90 -24.08 -8.76
CA ASN A 223 -15.00 -24.91 -7.56
C ASN A 223 -13.98 -24.47 -6.48
N PRO A 224 -14.20 -23.33 -5.82
CA PRO A 224 -13.31 -22.87 -4.76
C PRO A 224 -13.45 -23.75 -3.51
N THR A 225 -12.34 -23.98 -2.82
CA THR A 225 -12.31 -24.74 -1.54
C THR A 225 -12.92 -23.96 -0.38
N PHE A 226 -12.98 -22.63 -0.50
CA PHE A 226 -13.58 -21.72 0.47
C PHE A 226 -14.31 -20.55 -0.17
N GLN A 227 -15.17 -19.90 0.61
CA GLN A 227 -15.88 -18.69 0.25
C GLN A 227 -15.49 -17.55 1.18
N VAL A 228 -15.06 -16.42 0.60
CA VAL A 228 -14.87 -15.16 1.34
C VAL A 228 -16.09 -14.28 1.12
N SER A 229 -16.74 -13.87 2.21
CA SER A 229 -17.90 -12.98 2.19
C SER A 229 -17.61 -11.69 2.96
N VAL A 230 -18.17 -10.58 2.47
CA VAL A 230 -18.06 -9.27 3.12
C VAL A 230 -19.24 -9.13 4.07
N ASN A 231 -18.97 -8.79 5.32
CA ASN A 231 -20.02 -8.46 6.28
C ASN A 231 -20.39 -6.97 6.19
N GLY A 232 -19.39 -6.10 6.00
CA GLY A 232 -19.59 -4.68 5.74
C GLY A 232 -18.61 -3.79 6.49
N TYR A 233 -18.74 -2.48 6.29
CA TYR A 233 -18.03 -1.47 7.07
C TYR A 233 -18.84 -1.07 8.30
N GLU A 234 -18.13 -0.98 9.42
CA GLU A 234 -18.55 -0.20 10.56
C GLU A 234 -17.66 1.05 10.62
N PHE A 235 -18.23 2.21 10.30
CA PHE A 235 -17.52 3.48 10.45
C PHE A 235 -17.53 3.92 11.91
N ARG A 236 -16.37 4.28 12.43
CA ARG A 236 -16.21 4.81 13.80
C ARG A 236 -16.38 6.33 13.80
N VAL A 237 -17.49 6.82 13.22
CA VAL A 237 -17.79 8.25 13.08
C VAL A 237 -19.24 8.54 13.47
N HIS A 238 -19.47 9.64 14.18
CA HIS A 238 -20.84 10.08 14.51
C HIS A 238 -21.65 10.40 13.25
N HIS A 239 -22.93 10.01 13.20
CA HIS A 239 -23.77 10.19 12.01
C HIS A 239 -24.00 11.65 11.61
N GLU A 240 -24.07 12.56 12.59
CA GLU A 240 -24.15 14.01 12.35
C GLU A 240 -22.81 14.68 12.01
N ASP A 241 -21.72 13.92 11.88
CA ASP A 241 -20.44 14.49 11.47
C ASP A 241 -20.55 15.01 10.02
N PRO A 242 -20.16 16.26 9.74
CA PRO A 242 -20.36 16.87 8.42
C PRO A 242 -19.58 16.17 7.30
N ARG A 243 -18.64 15.28 7.62
CA ARG A 243 -17.90 14.47 6.64
C ARG A 243 -18.66 13.23 6.19
N VAL A 244 -19.65 12.76 6.96
CA VAL A 244 -20.38 11.51 6.68
C VAL A 244 -21.08 11.54 5.32
N ALA A 245 -21.86 12.59 5.04
CA ALA A 245 -22.56 12.70 3.76
C ALA A 245 -21.59 12.69 2.55
N PRO A 246 -20.56 13.55 2.48
CA PRO A 246 -19.66 13.58 1.33
C PRO A 246 -18.68 12.40 1.25
N GLN A 247 -18.25 11.80 2.37
CA GLN A 247 -17.20 10.76 2.39
C GLN A 247 -17.72 9.34 2.61
N ILE A 248 -18.98 9.13 2.97
CA ILE A 248 -19.60 7.80 3.11
C ILE A 248 -20.77 7.67 2.14
N VAL A 249 -21.78 8.54 2.28
CA VAL A 249 -23.08 8.36 1.58
C VAL A 249 -22.95 8.64 0.08
N HIS A 250 -22.38 9.79 -0.31
CA HIS A 250 -22.26 10.19 -1.73
C HIS A 250 -21.25 9.34 -2.52
N VAL A 251 -20.37 8.61 -1.83
CA VAL A 251 -19.25 7.85 -2.39
C VAL A 251 -19.30 6.38 -1.96
N ALA A 252 -20.49 5.89 -1.61
CA ALA A 252 -20.71 4.51 -1.16
C ALA A 252 -20.15 3.47 -2.14
N GLU A 253 -20.27 3.72 -3.45
CA GLU A 253 -19.75 2.84 -4.50
C GLU A 253 -18.22 2.67 -4.44
N GLU A 254 -17.48 3.72 -4.05
CA GLU A 254 -16.02 3.63 -3.90
C GLU A 254 -15.62 2.78 -2.68
N TRP A 255 -16.39 2.86 -1.59
CA TRP A 255 -16.19 2.00 -0.42
C TRP A 255 -16.53 0.54 -0.71
N GLU A 256 -17.64 0.29 -1.42
CA GLU A 256 -18.05 -1.03 -1.91
C GLU A 256 -16.99 -1.65 -2.83
N LEU A 257 -16.39 -0.83 -3.70
CA LEU A 257 -15.27 -1.24 -4.55
C LEU A 257 -14.03 -1.57 -3.72
N HIS A 258 -13.64 -0.72 -2.76
CA HIS A 258 -12.51 -0.99 -1.86
C HIS A 258 -12.70 -2.34 -1.12
N ALA A 259 -13.89 -2.59 -0.56
CA ALA A 259 -14.18 -3.86 0.12
C ALA A 259 -14.09 -5.06 -0.83
N SER A 260 -14.56 -4.90 -2.07
CA SER A 260 -14.48 -5.94 -3.10
C SER A 260 -13.04 -6.27 -3.50
N VAL A 261 -12.18 -5.25 -3.63
CA VAL A 261 -10.75 -5.43 -3.93
C VAL A 261 -10.05 -6.09 -2.75
N THR A 262 -10.28 -5.64 -1.52
CA THR A 262 -9.69 -6.26 -0.32
C THR A 262 -10.15 -7.71 -0.16
N LYS A 263 -11.42 -8.02 -0.42
CA LYS A 263 -11.93 -9.40 -0.47
C LYS A 263 -11.15 -10.25 -1.47
N GLN A 264 -10.90 -9.74 -2.67
CA GLN A 264 -10.15 -10.46 -3.70
C GLN A 264 -8.71 -10.75 -3.26
N VAL A 265 -8.05 -9.77 -2.63
CA VAL A 265 -6.69 -9.95 -2.09
C VAL A 265 -6.66 -11.00 -0.98
N ILE A 266 -7.61 -10.96 -0.05
CA ILE A 266 -7.75 -11.98 1.00
C ILE A 266 -7.93 -13.36 0.35
N TRP A 267 -8.81 -13.46 -0.65
CA TRP A 267 -9.04 -14.71 -1.38
C TRP A 267 -7.74 -15.25 -2.00
N GLU A 268 -6.95 -14.40 -2.65
CA GLU A 268 -5.67 -14.78 -3.26
C GLU A 268 -4.63 -15.22 -2.21
N MET A 269 -4.53 -14.52 -1.08
CA MET A 269 -3.59 -14.89 -0.02
C MET A 269 -3.96 -16.21 0.64
N LEU A 270 -5.26 -16.48 0.79
CA LEU A 270 -5.75 -17.74 1.33
C LEU A 270 -5.48 -18.89 0.34
N GLU A 271 -5.79 -18.71 -0.94
CA GLU A 271 -5.59 -19.76 -1.96
C GLU A 271 -4.11 -20.14 -2.11
N MET A 272 -3.20 -19.17 -2.00
CA MET A 272 -1.77 -19.41 -2.18
C MET A 272 -1.08 -20.00 -0.95
N TYR A 273 -1.46 -19.58 0.26
CA TYR A 273 -0.65 -19.84 1.45
C TYR A 273 -1.40 -20.51 2.60
N ALA A 274 -2.74 -20.54 2.59
CA ALA A 274 -3.49 -21.00 3.75
C ALA A 274 -3.63 -22.52 3.80
N VAL A 275 -3.74 -23.01 5.03
CA VAL A 275 -4.06 -24.39 5.39
C VAL A 275 -5.45 -24.40 5.99
N GLU A 276 -6.30 -25.30 5.49
CA GLU A 276 -7.66 -25.51 6.00
C GLU A 276 -7.61 -26.10 7.42
N ARG A 277 -8.47 -25.59 8.29
CA ARG A 277 -8.71 -26.02 9.68
C ARG A 277 -10.21 -26.34 9.85
N ASP A 278 -10.58 -26.67 11.08
CA ASP A 278 -11.99 -26.84 11.45
C ASP A 278 -12.81 -25.57 11.19
N ALA A 279 -14.10 -25.77 10.95
CA ALA A 279 -15.03 -24.67 10.66
C ALA A 279 -15.14 -23.71 11.86
N GLN A 280 -14.99 -22.42 11.60
CA GLN A 280 -15.19 -21.38 12.59
C GLN A 280 -16.68 -21.36 13.02
N PRO A 281 -16.99 -21.32 14.32
CA PRO A 281 -18.35 -21.11 14.79
C PRO A 281 -18.99 -19.83 14.24
N LEU A 282 -20.33 -19.80 14.14
CA LEU A 282 -21.06 -18.59 13.73
C LEU A 282 -21.14 -17.56 14.85
N ASP A 283 -21.21 -18.00 16.11
CA ASP A 283 -21.35 -17.13 17.26
C ASP A 283 -19.97 -16.81 17.86
N LEU A 284 -19.79 -15.55 18.25
CA LEU A 284 -18.63 -15.11 19.04
C LEU A 284 -18.85 -15.49 20.50
N ARG A 285 -17.80 -15.99 21.15
CA ARG A 285 -17.78 -16.15 22.60
C ARG A 285 -17.29 -14.87 23.29
N PRO A 286 -17.72 -14.61 24.53
CA PRO A 286 -17.18 -13.52 25.33
C PRO A 286 -15.64 -13.59 25.38
N GLY A 287 -14.97 -12.50 25.02
CA GLY A 287 -13.50 -12.41 25.01
C GLY A 287 -12.79 -12.93 23.76
N GLU A 288 -13.51 -13.43 22.74
CA GLU A 288 -12.90 -13.75 21.43
C GLU A 288 -12.62 -12.50 20.58
N MET A 289 -13.31 -11.40 20.88
CA MET A 289 -12.96 -10.07 20.38
C MET A 289 -12.28 -9.27 21.49
N GLY A 290 -11.32 -8.43 21.09
CA GLY A 290 -10.59 -7.55 21.99
C GLY A 290 -11.49 -6.54 22.71
N ASP A 291 -10.90 -5.85 23.68
CA ASP A 291 -11.59 -4.86 24.51
C ASP A 291 -12.33 -3.82 23.65
N PRO A 292 -13.47 -3.28 24.14
CA PRO A 292 -14.25 -2.29 23.43
C PRO A 292 -13.39 -1.09 23.03
N ASP A 293 -13.50 -0.69 21.77
CA ASP A 293 -12.87 0.54 21.26
C ASP A 293 -13.34 1.74 22.11
N ASN A 294 -12.44 2.35 22.89
CA ASN A 294 -12.78 3.53 23.69
C ASN A 294 -12.91 4.76 22.77
N PRO A 295 -14.10 5.39 22.65
CA PRO A 295 -14.31 6.56 21.78
C PRO A 295 -13.35 7.73 22.10
N SER A 296 -12.97 7.84 23.37
CA SER A 296 -12.02 8.83 23.88
C SER A 296 -10.63 8.71 23.26
N ALA A 297 -10.20 7.51 22.86
CA ALA A 297 -8.91 7.31 22.19
C ALA A 297 -8.91 7.97 20.80
N TYR A 298 -9.99 7.82 20.02
CA TYR A 298 -10.10 8.43 18.69
C TYR A 298 -10.19 9.96 18.77
N SER A 299 -10.96 10.48 19.73
CA SER A 299 -11.06 11.92 20.00
C SER A 299 -9.70 12.51 20.37
N SER A 300 -8.93 11.81 21.21
CA SER A 300 -7.60 12.25 21.65
C SER A 300 -6.54 12.34 20.53
N ALA A 301 -6.72 11.61 19.42
CA ALA A 301 -5.79 11.68 18.29
C ALA A 301 -5.84 13.01 17.52
N PHE A 302 -6.93 13.77 17.68
CA PHE A 302 -7.11 15.10 17.07
C PHE A 302 -6.72 16.25 18.00
N ASN A 303 -6.33 15.93 19.23
CA ASN A 303 -5.80 16.88 20.19
C ASN A 303 -4.31 17.07 19.96
N ILE A 304 -3.89 18.31 19.74
CA ILE A 304 -2.46 18.63 19.64
C ILE A 304 -1.92 18.76 21.06
N GLN A 305 -1.00 17.87 21.43
CA GLN A 305 -0.16 18.07 22.61
C GLN A 305 1.01 18.96 22.21
N VAL A 306 1.03 20.18 22.76
CA VAL A 306 2.19 21.08 22.62
C VAL A 306 3.09 20.86 23.82
N GLU A 307 4.21 20.18 23.61
CA GLU A 307 5.24 20.07 24.63
C GLU A 307 6.01 21.40 24.71
N PHE A 308 5.79 22.16 25.78
CA PHE A 308 6.63 23.32 26.07
C PHE A 308 7.98 22.83 26.60
N THR A 309 9.05 23.04 25.83
CA THR A 309 10.42 22.97 26.35
C THR A 309 10.68 24.20 27.23
N SER A 310 10.16 24.20 28.45
CA SER A 310 10.64 25.12 29.49
C SER A 310 10.99 24.35 30.75
N THR A 311 12.29 24.39 31.04
CA THR A 311 12.93 24.07 32.31
C THR A 311 12.01 24.18 33.54
N GLY A 312 11.87 23.07 34.27
CA GLY A 312 11.60 23.09 35.71
C GLY A 312 10.18 23.48 36.15
N GLY A 313 9.16 22.80 35.64
CA GLY A 313 7.82 22.87 36.24
C GLY A 313 6.89 21.81 35.67
N THR A 314 6.10 21.16 36.54
CA THR A 314 5.01 20.24 36.18
C THR A 314 3.86 20.99 35.49
N SER A 315 4.10 21.56 34.31
CA SER A 315 3.05 22.12 33.48
C SER A 315 2.37 20.99 32.72
N LYS A 316 1.07 20.78 33.00
CA LYS A 316 0.24 19.82 32.26
C LYS A 316 0.28 20.17 30.76
N PRO A 317 0.30 19.17 29.86
CA PRO A 317 0.28 19.42 28.42
C PRO A 317 -0.95 20.26 28.04
N THR A 318 -0.75 21.33 27.28
CA THR A 318 -1.86 22.10 26.71
C THR A 318 -2.45 21.31 25.55
N VAL A 319 -3.73 20.97 25.67
CA VAL A 319 -4.51 20.27 24.65
C VAL A 319 -5.30 21.31 23.86
N VAL A 320 -5.09 21.37 22.54
CA VAL A 320 -5.84 22.23 21.62
C VAL A 320 -6.78 21.36 20.77
N GLU A 321 -8.09 21.62 20.89
CA GLU A 321 -9.14 20.98 20.10
C GLU A 321 -9.25 21.63 18.71
N GLN A 322 -9.33 20.81 17.66
CA GLN A 322 -9.57 21.29 16.30
C GLN A 322 -11.08 21.41 16.03
N ARG A 323 -11.52 22.54 15.47
CA ARG A 323 -12.93 22.81 15.13
C ARG A 323 -13.07 23.18 13.65
N ILE A 324 -14.22 22.85 13.07
CA ILE A 324 -14.61 23.20 11.70
C ILE A 324 -15.78 24.18 11.73
N MET A 325 -15.77 25.11 10.78
CA MET A 325 -16.92 25.97 10.50
C MET A 325 -17.88 25.23 9.57
N CYS A 326 -19.09 24.96 10.04
CA CYS A 326 -20.17 24.42 9.22
C CYS A 326 -20.66 25.45 8.20
N ALA A 327 -21.39 24.98 7.18
CA ALA A 327 -21.98 25.82 6.15
C ALA A 327 -23.01 26.84 6.69
N ASP A 328 -23.56 26.60 7.89
CA ASP A 328 -24.45 27.51 8.62
C ASP A 328 -23.70 28.52 9.50
N GLY A 329 -22.36 28.54 9.45
CA GLY A 329 -21.50 29.44 10.22
C GLY A 329 -21.27 28.99 11.67
N LYS A 330 -21.71 27.80 12.07
CA LYS A 330 -21.47 27.28 13.44
C LYS A 330 -20.15 26.52 13.53
N GLU A 331 -19.43 26.73 14.63
CA GLU A 331 -18.24 25.95 14.97
C GLU A 331 -18.62 24.60 15.58
N VAL A 332 -18.24 23.51 14.93
CA VAL A 332 -18.38 22.15 15.47
C VAL A 332 -17.01 21.48 15.60
N PRO A 333 -16.83 20.51 16.51
CA PRO A 333 -15.60 19.74 16.60
C PRO A 333 -15.22 19.11 15.26
N TRP A 334 -13.93 19.10 14.93
CA TRP A 334 -13.38 18.48 13.71
C TRP A 334 -13.68 16.97 13.66
N PHE A 335 -13.70 16.33 14.83
CA PHE A 335 -14.09 14.94 15.00
C PHE A 335 -15.07 14.85 16.17
N ARG A 336 -16.27 14.33 15.91
CA ARG A 336 -17.22 14.00 16.97
C ARG A 336 -17.05 12.55 17.38
N GLU A 337 -17.07 12.30 18.68
CA GLU A 337 -16.98 10.94 19.21
C GLU A 337 -18.07 10.05 18.60
N PRO A 338 -17.70 8.86 18.08
CA PRO A 338 -18.69 7.94 17.54
C PRO A 338 -19.61 7.45 18.65
N VAL A 339 -20.80 6.99 18.25
CA VAL A 339 -21.72 6.33 19.16
C VAL A 339 -21.01 5.12 19.78
N PRO A 340 -21.04 4.94 21.12
CA PRO A 340 -20.45 3.78 21.77
C PRO A 340 -21.00 2.49 21.18
N GLN A 341 -20.12 1.54 20.88
CA GLN A 341 -20.54 0.24 20.39
C GLN A 341 -21.32 -0.48 21.50
N LEU A 342 -22.49 -1.01 21.15
CA LEU A 342 -23.31 -1.78 22.08
C LEU A 342 -22.78 -3.22 22.14
N PHE A 343 -22.59 -3.72 23.36
CA PHE A 343 -22.13 -5.08 23.63
C PHE A 343 -23.15 -5.84 24.47
N SER A 344 -23.34 -7.11 24.17
CA SER A 344 -24.09 -8.05 25.00
C SER A 344 -23.18 -9.21 25.36
N GLY A 345 -22.94 -9.42 26.66
CA GLY A 345 -22.02 -10.45 27.13
C GLY A 345 -20.58 -10.31 26.60
N GLY A 346 -20.12 -9.10 26.30
CA GLY A 346 -18.78 -8.86 25.73
C GLY A 346 -18.67 -9.07 24.21
N VAL A 347 -19.79 -9.24 23.50
CA VAL A 347 -19.84 -9.40 22.03
C VAL A 347 -20.54 -8.20 21.38
N PRO A 348 -20.02 -7.63 20.27
CA PRO A 348 -20.69 -6.55 19.56
C PRO A 348 -22.08 -6.95 19.03
N VAL A 349 -23.10 -6.15 19.36
CA VAL A 349 -24.51 -6.42 18.99
C VAL A 349 -24.79 -6.19 17.49
N ILE A 350 -23.94 -5.39 16.84
CA ILE A 350 -24.09 -5.01 15.43
C ILE A 350 -23.63 -6.12 14.47
N LEU A 351 -22.77 -7.05 14.92
CA LEU A 351 -22.22 -8.08 14.05
C LEU A 351 -23.27 -9.17 13.82
N PRO A 352 -23.52 -9.57 12.57
CA PRO A 352 -24.49 -10.63 12.28
C PRO A 352 -23.99 -12.01 12.72
N PHE A 353 -22.67 -12.22 12.69
CA PHE A 353 -21.96 -13.44 13.08
C PHE A 353 -20.45 -13.15 13.20
N ALA A 354 -19.70 -14.10 13.74
CA ALA A 354 -18.27 -14.00 14.00
C ALA A 354 -17.45 -13.72 12.72
N PRO A 355 -16.73 -12.59 12.61
CA PRO A 355 -15.84 -12.34 11.49
C PRO A 355 -14.60 -13.24 11.57
N SER A 356 -14.01 -13.54 10.42
CA SER A 356 -12.76 -14.28 10.28
C SER A 356 -11.54 -13.36 10.15
N VAL A 357 -11.72 -12.26 9.42
CA VAL A 357 -10.69 -11.23 9.18
C VAL A 357 -11.31 -9.87 9.42
N ILE A 358 -10.60 -9.02 10.17
CA ILE A 358 -11.00 -7.65 10.48
C ILE A 358 -9.90 -6.72 10.00
N VAL A 359 -10.22 -5.85 9.05
CA VAL A 359 -9.32 -4.76 8.65
C VAL A 359 -9.74 -3.53 9.44
N GLN A 360 -8.90 -3.11 10.38
CA GLN A 360 -9.17 -2.00 11.30
C GLN A 360 -8.36 -0.78 10.91
N SER A 361 -8.99 0.39 10.96
CA SER A 361 -8.44 1.70 10.65
C SER A 361 -8.49 2.58 11.91
N THR A 362 -7.33 3.01 12.39
CA THR A 362 -7.18 3.84 13.59
C THR A 362 -6.41 5.11 13.29
N PHE A 363 -6.71 6.20 13.99
CA PHE A 363 -5.92 7.42 13.87
C PHE A 363 -4.68 7.36 14.75
N ARG A 364 -3.54 7.75 14.19
CA ARG A 364 -2.30 7.91 14.95
C ARG A 364 -2.27 9.28 15.62
N GLN A 365 -1.95 9.30 16.91
CA GLN A 365 -1.66 10.55 17.62
C GLN A 365 -0.34 11.16 17.11
N VAL A 366 -0.38 12.43 16.69
CA VAL A 366 0.81 13.14 16.20
C VAL A 366 1.29 14.12 17.28
N ALA A 367 2.42 13.81 17.91
CA ALA A 367 3.11 14.75 18.80
C ALA A 367 3.97 15.74 17.98
N ARG A 368 3.93 17.03 18.33
CA ARG A 368 4.77 18.06 17.70
C ARG A 368 5.61 18.78 18.75
N SER A 369 6.87 19.02 18.40
CA SER A 369 7.86 19.69 19.24
C SER A 369 7.94 21.22 19.04
N SER A 370 7.11 21.81 18.16
CA SER A 370 7.18 23.25 17.84
C SER A 370 5.78 23.88 17.63
N PRO A 371 5.49 25.02 18.29
CA PRO A 371 4.22 25.74 18.16
C PRO A 371 4.05 26.47 16.81
N ALA A 372 5.14 26.86 16.13
CA ALA A 372 5.06 27.61 14.87
C ALA A 372 4.48 26.79 13.69
N GLY A 373 4.49 25.46 13.78
CA GLY A 373 3.85 24.58 12.81
C GLY A 373 2.35 24.37 13.06
N VAL A 374 1.85 24.71 14.25
CA VAL A 374 0.47 24.46 14.68
C VAL A 374 -0.51 25.45 14.04
N GLU A 375 -0.10 26.70 13.83
CA GLU A 375 -0.98 27.76 13.30
C GLU A 375 -1.23 27.70 11.79
N ARG A 376 -0.37 27.01 11.03
CA ARG A 376 -0.37 27.12 9.55
C ARG A 376 -1.05 25.97 8.80
N GLN A 377 -1.42 24.88 9.46
CA GLN A 377 -1.96 23.71 8.76
C GLN A 377 -2.86 22.87 9.66
N LEU A 378 -4.11 22.66 9.24
CA LEU A 378 -4.98 21.62 9.81
C LEU A 378 -4.24 20.28 9.74
N LEU A 379 -4.20 19.54 10.85
CA LEU A 379 -3.56 18.23 10.86
C LEU A 379 -4.28 17.33 9.85
N GLN A 380 -3.54 16.84 8.85
CA GLN A 380 -4.03 15.70 8.08
C GLN A 380 -3.99 14.48 9.01
N PRO A 381 -5.13 13.84 9.31
CA PRO A 381 -5.12 12.65 10.13
C PRO A 381 -4.34 11.54 9.42
N VAL A 382 -3.38 10.96 10.12
CA VAL A 382 -2.66 9.76 9.67
C VAL A 382 -3.45 8.56 10.15
N VAL A 383 -3.91 7.74 9.21
CA VAL A 383 -4.62 6.50 9.47
C VAL A 383 -3.64 5.34 9.45
N ASP A 384 -3.57 4.59 10.53
CA ASP A 384 -2.90 3.30 10.61
C ASP A 384 -3.92 2.19 10.35
N ILE A 385 -3.60 1.29 9.41
CA ILE A 385 -4.40 0.12 9.08
C ILE A 385 -3.75 -1.12 9.69
N SER A 386 -4.53 -1.88 10.44
CA SER A 386 -4.18 -3.20 10.97
C SER A 386 -5.10 -4.27 10.38
N CYS A 387 -4.64 -5.52 10.38
CA CYS A 387 -5.44 -6.67 9.98
C CYS A 387 -5.39 -7.68 11.12
N LEU A 388 -6.57 -8.00 11.67
CA LEU A 388 -6.76 -8.91 12.78
C LEU A 388 -7.42 -10.19 12.26
N LEU A 389 -6.99 -11.33 12.79
CA LEU A 389 -7.54 -12.64 12.45
C LEU A 389 -8.26 -13.23 13.65
N HIS A 390 -9.38 -13.90 13.39
CA HIS A 390 -10.07 -14.65 14.43
C HIS A 390 -9.21 -15.85 14.88
N PRO A 391 -9.08 -16.13 16.19
CA PRO A 391 -8.26 -17.25 16.69
C PRO A 391 -8.65 -18.60 16.08
N SER A 392 -9.95 -18.78 15.85
CA SER A 392 -10.57 -19.99 15.29
C SER A 392 -10.88 -19.90 13.79
N VAL A 393 -10.14 -19.11 13.01
CA VAL A 393 -10.40 -18.98 11.56
C VAL A 393 -10.15 -20.31 10.83
N CYS A 394 -11.05 -20.63 9.88
CA CYS A 394 -11.06 -21.90 9.14
C CYS A 394 -9.88 -22.06 8.17
N PHE A 395 -9.17 -20.99 7.85
CA PHE A 395 -8.02 -20.99 6.97
C PHE A 395 -6.90 -20.17 7.61
N TRP A 396 -5.76 -20.82 7.84
CA TRP A 396 -4.65 -20.24 8.59
C TRP A 396 -3.34 -20.30 7.79
N TRP A 397 -2.48 -19.29 7.91
CA TRP A 397 -1.15 -19.28 7.30
C TRP A 397 -0.13 -19.90 8.24
N ASN A 398 0.88 -20.61 7.71
CA ASN A 398 2.03 -20.93 8.55
C ASN A 398 2.72 -19.65 9.04
N ALA A 399 3.40 -19.71 10.19
CA ALA A 399 4.02 -18.54 10.82
C ALA A 399 4.97 -17.76 9.88
N GLU A 400 5.64 -18.46 8.95
CA GLU A 400 6.52 -17.84 7.95
C GLU A 400 5.78 -17.00 6.91
N ASN A 401 4.60 -17.43 6.44
CA ASN A 401 3.83 -16.69 5.45
C ASN A 401 2.78 -15.76 6.07
N GLU A 402 2.41 -15.96 7.34
CA GLU A 402 1.40 -15.18 8.04
C GLU A 402 1.69 -13.69 7.97
N HIS A 403 2.90 -13.28 8.40
CA HIS A 403 3.29 -11.87 8.37
C HIS A 403 3.25 -11.28 6.96
N ARG A 404 3.74 -12.04 5.96
CA ARG A 404 3.76 -11.62 4.56
C ARG A 404 2.35 -11.44 3.98
N CYS A 405 1.42 -12.34 4.32
CA CYS A 405 0.04 -12.29 3.83
C CYS A 405 -0.74 -11.16 4.50
N ILE A 406 -0.58 -11.01 5.82
CA ILE A 406 -1.15 -9.90 6.60
C ILE A 406 -0.67 -8.56 6.04
N ASP A 407 0.65 -8.40 5.85
CA ASP A 407 1.23 -7.18 5.28
C ASP A 407 0.69 -6.89 3.88
N HIS A 408 0.46 -7.92 3.07
CA HIS A 408 -0.10 -7.76 1.74
C HIS A 408 -1.54 -7.26 1.78
N ILE A 409 -2.37 -7.84 2.66
CA ILE A 409 -3.76 -7.40 2.86
C ILE A 409 -3.78 -5.96 3.37
N VAL A 410 -2.93 -5.64 4.35
CA VAL A 410 -2.79 -4.29 4.91
C VAL A 410 -2.31 -3.30 3.85
N ASP A 411 -1.34 -3.65 3.01
CA ASP A 411 -0.83 -2.80 1.94
C ASP A 411 -1.92 -2.40 0.93
N TYR A 412 -2.85 -3.32 0.63
CA TYR A 412 -4.00 -3.00 -0.21
C TYR A 412 -5.05 -2.21 0.54
N ALA A 413 -5.36 -2.61 1.76
CA ALA A 413 -6.32 -1.90 2.61
C ALA A 413 -5.89 -0.47 2.94
N LYS A 414 -4.59 -0.13 2.88
CA LYS A 414 -4.07 1.23 2.99
C LYS A 414 -4.45 2.14 1.82
N ARG A 415 -4.93 1.60 0.70
CA ARG A 415 -5.45 2.37 -0.44
C ARG A 415 -6.87 2.87 -0.16
N ILE A 416 -7.09 3.38 1.05
CA ILE A 416 -8.38 3.90 1.49
C ILE A 416 -8.74 5.13 0.65
N PRO A 417 -9.99 5.24 0.18
CA PRO A 417 -10.42 6.41 -0.59
C PRO A 417 -10.49 7.68 0.25
N PHE A 418 -10.82 7.54 1.53
CA PHE A 418 -11.13 8.66 2.41
C PHE A 418 -10.48 8.50 3.79
N ALA A 419 -10.38 9.60 4.53
CA ALA A 419 -9.66 9.65 5.81
C ALA A 419 -10.61 9.43 7.00
N LEU A 420 -11.32 8.31 7.02
CA LEU A 420 -12.25 7.94 8.09
C LEU A 420 -11.80 6.66 8.80
N PRO A 421 -11.98 6.57 10.13
CA PRO A 421 -11.73 5.35 10.89
C PRO A 421 -12.87 4.35 10.63
N PHE A 422 -12.52 3.09 10.45
CA PHE A 422 -13.48 2.03 10.15
C PHE A 422 -12.98 0.66 10.60
N ASN A 423 -13.92 -0.25 10.77
CA ASN A 423 -13.68 -1.69 10.79
C ASN A 423 -14.37 -2.31 9.58
N LEU A 424 -13.61 -3.06 8.77
CA LEU A 424 -14.13 -3.81 7.64
C LEU A 424 -14.06 -5.30 7.95
N TYR A 425 -15.23 -5.92 7.99
CA TYR A 425 -15.41 -7.28 8.44
C TYR A 425 -15.54 -8.26 7.27
N PHE A 426 -14.76 -9.33 7.29
CA PHE A 426 -14.87 -10.44 6.36
C PHE A 426 -15.10 -11.77 7.09
N ARG A 427 -15.82 -12.68 6.44
CA ARG A 427 -16.04 -14.04 6.89
C ARG A 427 -15.50 -15.02 5.85
N VAL A 428 -14.81 -16.06 6.30
CA VAL A 428 -14.23 -17.10 5.45
C VAL A 428 -14.80 -18.44 5.88
N ASP A 429 -15.48 -19.15 4.99
CA ASP A 429 -16.08 -20.46 5.29
C ASP A 429 -15.61 -21.53 4.29
N PRO A 430 -15.34 -22.77 4.72
CA PRO A 430 -15.04 -23.87 3.82
C PRO A 430 -16.26 -24.21 2.94
N THR A 431 -16.06 -24.32 1.63
CA THR A 431 -17.13 -24.63 0.68
C THR A 431 -17.77 -25.99 0.96
N ARG A 432 -17.01 -26.94 1.53
CA ARG A 432 -17.54 -28.25 1.98
C ARG A 432 -18.65 -28.10 3.02
N VAL A 433 -18.48 -27.19 3.98
CA VAL A 433 -19.47 -26.94 5.05
C VAL A 433 -20.70 -26.25 4.46
N MET A 434 -20.48 -25.27 3.58
CA MET A 434 -21.54 -24.53 2.88
C MET A 434 -22.40 -25.43 1.98
N ARG A 435 -21.79 -26.41 1.31
CA ARG A 435 -22.48 -27.41 0.48
C ARG A 435 -23.13 -28.51 1.30
N GLY A 436 -22.46 -28.97 2.36
CA GLY A 436 -22.92 -30.08 3.21
C GLY A 436 -24.05 -29.71 4.16
N SER A 437 -24.21 -28.42 4.48
CA SER A 437 -25.22 -27.93 5.43
C SER A 437 -25.87 -26.63 4.92
N PRO A 438 -26.82 -26.73 3.97
CA PRO A 438 -27.46 -25.54 3.37
C PRO A 438 -28.23 -24.68 4.39
N GLU A 439 -28.58 -25.25 5.55
CA GLU A 439 -29.19 -24.53 6.67
C GLU A 439 -28.27 -23.45 7.24
N ILE A 440 -26.96 -23.70 7.31
CA ILE A 440 -25.95 -22.74 7.78
C ILE A 440 -25.90 -21.55 6.83
N SER A 441 -25.87 -21.80 5.52
CA SER A 441 -25.87 -20.76 4.49
C SER A 441 -27.12 -19.89 4.54
N LYS A 442 -28.30 -20.51 4.75
CA LYS A 442 -29.58 -19.79 4.90
C LYS A 442 -29.61 -18.96 6.18
N GLU A 443 -29.09 -19.50 7.27
CA GLU A 443 -29.04 -18.81 8.56
C GLU A 443 -28.09 -17.61 8.53
N MET A 444 -26.92 -17.74 7.90
CA MET A 444 -26.00 -16.62 7.70
C MET A 444 -26.63 -15.51 6.86
N GLU A 445 -27.33 -15.87 5.78
CA GLU A 445 -28.01 -14.89 4.95
C GLU A 445 -29.17 -14.22 5.71
N ARG A 446 -29.95 -14.98 6.49
CA ARG A 446 -31.01 -14.44 7.36
C ARG A 446 -30.45 -13.41 8.34
N ARG A 447 -29.40 -13.76 9.09
CA ARG A 447 -28.76 -12.86 10.08
C ARG A 447 -28.13 -11.64 9.42
N ARG A 448 -27.53 -11.80 8.23
CA ARG A 448 -27.00 -10.69 7.44
C ARG A 448 -28.12 -9.73 7.03
N CYS A 449 -29.24 -10.24 6.51
CA CYS A 449 -30.40 -9.43 6.15
C CYS A 449 -30.99 -8.68 7.35
N GLU A 450 -31.11 -9.35 8.51
CA GLU A 450 -31.61 -8.73 9.74
C GLU A 450 -30.75 -7.56 10.23
N LYS A 451 -29.43 -7.65 10.00
CA LYS A 451 -28.46 -6.61 10.39
C LYS A 451 -27.99 -5.75 9.23
N ALA A 452 -28.55 -5.90 8.03
CA ALA A 452 -28.07 -5.22 6.82
C ALA A 452 -28.10 -3.69 6.95
N HIS A 453 -29.09 -3.17 7.68
CA HIS A 453 -29.25 -1.75 7.97
C HIS A 453 -28.08 -1.13 8.76
N PHE A 454 -27.30 -1.92 9.51
CA PHE A 454 -26.09 -1.43 10.19
C PHE A 454 -24.91 -1.22 9.24
N PHE A 455 -24.92 -1.86 8.07
CA PHE A 455 -23.81 -1.89 7.12
C PHE A 455 -24.14 -1.21 5.78
N ASP A 456 -25.38 -0.71 5.61
CA ASP A 456 -25.78 0.02 4.41
C ASP A 456 -25.17 1.43 4.41
N LEU A 457 -24.22 1.64 3.50
CA LEU A 457 -23.50 2.90 3.36
C LEU A 457 -24.39 4.02 2.80
N ARG A 458 -25.43 3.67 2.04
CA ARG A 458 -26.31 4.62 1.36
C ARG A 458 -27.35 5.20 2.31
N SER A 459 -27.63 4.50 3.41
CA SER A 459 -28.55 4.94 4.47
C SER A 459 -27.84 5.27 5.79
N TYR A 460 -26.50 5.31 5.80
CA TYR A 460 -25.71 5.57 7.00
C TYR A 460 -26.20 6.84 7.73
N GLY A 461 -26.62 6.67 8.99
CA GLY A 461 -27.12 7.76 9.84
C GLY A 461 -28.61 8.05 9.77
N ARG A 462 -29.39 7.34 8.94
CA ARG A 462 -30.85 7.33 9.05
C ARG A 462 -31.24 6.37 10.17
N THR A 463 -31.59 6.90 11.33
CA THR A 463 -32.26 6.11 12.36
C THR A 463 -33.59 5.61 11.79
N SER A 464 -33.80 4.30 11.82
CA SER A 464 -35.11 3.68 11.58
C SER A 464 -36.13 4.09 12.63
#